data_AF-A0A947BVX2-F1
#
_entry.id   AF-A0A947BVX2-F1
#
_cell.length_a   1.000
_cell.length_b   1.000
_cell.length_c   1.000
_cell.angle_alpha   90.00
_cell.angle_beta   90.00
_cell.angle_gamma   90.00
#
_symmetry.space_group_name_H-M   'P 1'
#
loop_
_entity.id
_entity.type
_entity.pdbx_description
1 polymer ?
#
loop_
_entity_poly.entity_id
_entity_poly.type
_entity_poly.pdbx_seq_one_letter_code
_entity_poly.pdbx_strand_id
1 'polypeptide(L)'
;MNAFHRVKKNIYLIGLSLAVTLLFINSILFNERPAIFETFENIAYDLRLQWTMPETVDDKVIIIDIDEKSLAAEGRWPWPRNRIADMLDILFDHYGIAVMGFDMVFAEADANPGIEALNRLAPTELKNPEQFLNALEKLKPSINRDQRFAESLQNRPIVLGYYFQGHGHMNAGNRTGTLPFPALPVEEAGLSGLPFIQSLG
;
A
#
# COMPACT_ATOMS: atom_id res chain seq x y z
N MET A 1 47.64 31.97 36.73
CA MET A 1 46.38 31.85 37.47
C MET A 1 45.15 32.22 36.61
N ASN A 2 45.11 31.86 35.30
CA ASN A 2 44.04 32.27 34.37
C ASN A 2 43.23 31.10 33.76
N ALA A 3 43.69 29.86 33.92
CA ALA A 3 43.00 28.68 33.37
C ALA A 3 41.75 28.31 34.18
N PHE A 4 41.85 28.32 35.52
CA PHE A 4 40.73 27.97 36.41
C PHE A 4 39.52 28.90 36.29
N HIS A 5 39.75 30.19 36.00
CA HIS A 5 38.68 31.17 35.82
C HIS A 5 37.94 31.00 34.49
N ARG A 6 38.66 30.59 33.42
CA ARG A 6 38.08 30.25 32.11
C ARG A 6 37.25 28.96 32.16
N VAL A 7 37.68 27.96 32.92
CA VAL A 7 36.97 26.68 33.05
C VAL A 7 35.62 26.87 33.77
N LYS A 8 35.56 27.65 34.85
CA LYS A 8 34.28 27.95 35.52
C LYS A 8 33.30 28.72 34.63
N LYS A 9 33.80 29.65 33.80
CA LYS A 9 32.97 30.42 32.86
C LYS A 9 32.36 29.55 31.76
N ASN A 10 33.06 28.48 31.35
CA ASN A 10 32.64 27.61 30.25
C ASN A 10 32.12 26.24 30.71
N ILE A 11 31.87 26.05 32.01
CA ILE A 11 31.50 24.75 32.57
C ILE A 11 30.19 24.21 31.98
N TYR A 12 29.25 25.10 31.67
CA TYR A 12 28.00 24.77 30.99
C TYR A 12 28.23 24.31 29.54
N LEU A 13 29.15 24.93 28.81
CA LEU A 13 29.51 24.55 27.44
C LEU A 13 30.24 23.20 27.40
N ILE A 14 31.13 22.96 28.36
CA ILE A 14 31.83 21.67 28.50
C ILE A 14 30.83 20.57 28.84
N GLY A 15 29.92 20.81 29.80
CA GLY A 15 28.86 19.88 30.15
C GLY A 15 27.93 19.55 28.98
N LEU A 16 27.53 20.57 28.20
CA LEU A 16 26.73 20.38 26.99
C LEU A 16 27.47 19.56 25.92
N SER A 17 28.75 19.85 25.67
CA SER A 17 29.55 19.09 24.69
C SER A 17 29.73 17.62 25.10
N LEU A 18 29.91 17.36 26.39
CA LEU A 18 30.01 16.00 26.93
C LEU A 18 28.67 15.25 26.78
N ALA A 19 27.56 15.92 27.08
CA ALA A 19 26.22 15.34 26.94
C ALA A 19 25.89 14.96 25.49
N VAL A 20 26.19 15.84 24.53
CA VAL A 20 26.02 15.56 23.10
C VAL A 20 26.91 14.39 22.67
N THR A 21 28.18 14.37 23.09
CA THR A 21 29.11 13.28 22.75
C THR A 21 28.64 11.94 23.31
N LEU A 22 28.17 11.90 24.56
CA LEU A 22 27.63 10.69 25.18
C LEU A 22 26.36 10.21 24.47
N LEU A 23 25.52 11.13 24.02
CA LEU A 23 24.33 10.80 23.26
C LEU A 23 24.69 10.18 21.89
N PHE A 24 25.70 10.70 21.20
CA PHE A 24 26.18 10.13 19.92
C PHE A 24 26.80 8.74 20.14
N ILE A 25 27.62 8.57 21.19
CA ILE A 25 28.19 7.28 21.57
C ILE A 25 27.08 6.27 21.90
N ASN A 26 26.05 6.70 22.64
CA ASN A 26 24.89 5.87 22.95
C ASN A 26 24.16 5.44 21.66
N SER A 27 23.89 6.37 20.74
CA SER A 27 23.24 6.02 19.48
C SER A 27 24.04 5.02 18.64
N ILE A 28 25.37 5.12 18.62
CA ILE A 28 26.26 4.18 17.91
C ILE A 28 26.28 2.80 18.60
N LEU A 29 26.38 2.77 19.93
CA LEU A 29 26.51 1.52 20.69
C LEU A 29 25.21 0.71 20.74
N PHE A 30 24.07 1.38 20.87
CA PHE A 30 22.78 0.74 21.03
C PHE A 30 22.02 0.57 19.71
N ASN A 31 22.52 1.17 18.61
CA ASN A 31 21.84 1.20 17.30
C ASN A 31 20.42 1.78 17.37
N GLU A 32 20.10 2.48 18.46
CA GLU A 32 18.86 3.19 18.69
C GLU A 32 19.09 4.65 18.30
N ARG A 33 18.27 5.18 17.38
CA ARG A 33 18.28 6.61 17.08
C ARG A 33 17.37 7.31 18.09
N PRO A 34 17.87 8.25 18.90
CA PRO A 34 17.01 8.98 19.81
C PRO A 34 15.94 9.75 19.01
N ALA A 35 14.68 9.69 19.43
CA ALA A 35 13.54 10.32 18.72
C ALA A 35 13.73 11.82 18.43
N ILE A 36 14.56 12.52 19.21
CA ILE A 36 14.91 13.92 19.00
C ILE A 36 15.66 14.10 17.66
N PHE A 37 16.50 13.16 17.26
CA PHE A 37 17.22 13.22 15.97
C PHE A 37 16.27 13.10 14.80
N GLU A 38 15.32 12.16 14.86
CA GLU A 38 14.30 11.99 13.83
C GLU A 38 13.46 13.26 13.67
N THR A 39 13.09 13.89 14.79
CA THR A 39 12.34 15.16 14.77
C THR A 39 13.14 16.28 14.08
N PHE A 40 14.42 16.45 14.44
CA PHE A 40 15.28 17.45 13.80
C PHE A 40 15.52 17.14 12.32
N GLU A 41 15.69 15.86 11.98
CA GLU A 41 15.86 15.40 10.59
C GLU A 41 14.61 15.70 9.75
N ASN A 42 13.41 15.40 10.26
CA ASN A 42 12.15 15.68 9.58
C ASN A 42 11.93 17.19 9.38
N ILE A 43 12.21 18.02 10.40
CA ILE A 43 12.12 19.48 10.28
C ILE A 43 13.11 20.01 9.23
N ALA A 44 14.36 19.54 9.27
CA ALA A 44 15.38 19.95 8.29
C ALA A 44 15.00 19.50 6.88
N TYR A 45 14.40 18.31 6.73
CA TYR A 45 13.90 17.79 5.47
C TYR A 45 12.77 18.66 4.91
N ASP A 46 11.78 19.02 5.73
CA ASP A 46 10.65 19.87 5.33
C ASP A 46 11.13 21.25 4.89
N LEU A 47 12.04 21.89 5.66
CA LEU A 47 12.63 23.17 5.30
C LEU A 47 13.39 23.10 3.97
N ARG A 48 14.19 22.05 3.80
CA ARG A 48 14.92 21.84 2.54
C ARG A 48 13.95 21.67 1.38
N LEU A 49 12.89 20.88 1.54
CA LEU A 49 11.90 20.64 0.50
C LEU A 49 11.21 21.96 0.13
N GLN A 50 10.73 22.73 1.11
CA GLN A 50 10.09 24.03 0.85
C GLN A 50 11.02 25.03 0.15
N TRP A 51 12.31 25.07 0.51
CA TRP A 51 13.28 25.99 -0.11
C TRP A 51 13.78 25.54 -1.49
N THR A 52 13.69 24.26 -1.81
CA THR A 52 14.22 23.71 -3.08
C THR A 52 13.13 23.27 -4.06
N MET A 53 11.87 23.21 -3.62
CA MET A 53 10.74 22.87 -4.47
C MET A 53 10.55 23.96 -5.52
N PRO A 54 10.55 23.61 -6.82
CA PRO A 54 10.14 24.55 -7.85
C PRO A 54 8.69 24.97 -7.60
N GLU A 55 8.40 26.28 -7.55
CA GLU A 55 7.04 26.81 -7.37
C GLU A 55 6.16 26.67 -8.64
N THR A 56 6.53 25.76 -9.55
CA THR A 56 5.89 25.56 -10.84
C THR A 56 5.32 24.16 -10.94
N VAL A 57 4.10 24.04 -11.44
CA VAL A 57 3.50 22.75 -11.81
C VAL A 57 4.03 22.35 -13.19
N ASP A 58 4.53 21.12 -13.31
CA ASP A 58 4.87 20.53 -14.62
C ASP A 58 3.59 20.00 -15.26
N ASP A 59 3.17 20.60 -16.37
CA ASP A 59 1.94 20.27 -17.09
C ASP A 59 1.99 18.91 -17.80
N LYS A 60 3.17 18.28 -17.84
CA LYS A 60 3.37 16.93 -18.40
C LYS A 60 3.09 15.83 -17.40
N VAL A 61 3.00 16.15 -16.11
CA VAL A 61 2.73 15.20 -15.04
C VAL A 61 1.29 15.36 -14.57
N ILE A 62 0.50 14.30 -14.77
CA ILE A 62 -0.91 14.29 -14.43
C ILE A 62 -1.13 13.20 -13.38
N ILE A 63 -1.72 13.57 -12.24
CA ILE A 63 -2.13 12.64 -11.20
C ILE A 63 -3.61 12.33 -11.42
N ILE A 64 -3.93 11.04 -11.53
CA ILE A 64 -5.30 10.55 -11.66
C ILE A 64 -5.68 9.97 -10.31
N ASP A 65 -6.59 10.65 -9.61
CA ASP A 65 -7.09 10.24 -8.30
C ASP A 65 -8.50 9.63 -8.41
N ILE A 66 -8.84 8.74 -7.48
CA ILE A 66 -10.16 8.12 -7.39
C ILE A 66 -10.90 8.75 -6.22
N ASP A 67 -11.64 9.82 -6.53
CA ASP A 67 -12.42 10.59 -5.56
C ASP A 67 -13.89 10.15 -5.48
N GLU A 68 -14.67 10.74 -4.57
CA GLU A 68 -16.08 10.40 -4.42
C GLU A 68 -16.91 10.68 -5.68
N LYS A 69 -16.51 11.67 -6.49
CA LYS A 69 -17.18 11.97 -7.77
C LYS A 69 -16.96 10.84 -8.77
N SER A 70 -15.73 10.34 -8.86
CA SER A 70 -15.36 9.20 -9.70
C SER A 70 -16.10 7.95 -9.25
N LEU A 71 -16.20 7.70 -7.94
CA LEU A 71 -16.96 6.56 -7.41
C LEU A 71 -18.48 6.70 -7.65
N ALA A 72 -19.01 7.92 -7.62
CA ALA A 72 -20.42 8.18 -7.93
C ALA A 72 -20.72 7.94 -9.43
N ALA A 73 -19.78 8.26 -10.32
CA ALA A 73 -19.93 8.09 -11.77
C ALA A 73 -19.67 6.65 -12.23
N GLU A 74 -18.56 6.06 -11.78
CA GLU A 74 -18.05 4.78 -12.28
C GLU A 74 -18.46 3.58 -11.41
N GLY A 75 -18.91 3.85 -10.19
CA GLY A 75 -19.35 2.86 -9.22
C GLY A 75 -18.32 2.59 -8.12
N ARG A 76 -18.68 1.66 -7.23
CA ARG A 76 -17.92 1.35 -6.02
C ARG A 76 -16.56 0.70 -6.33
N TRP A 77 -15.52 1.14 -5.62
CA TRP A 77 -14.21 0.52 -5.59
C TRP A 77 -14.18 -0.78 -4.76
N PRO A 78 -13.38 -1.81 -5.10
CA PRO A 78 -12.49 -1.91 -6.25
C PRO A 78 -13.22 -2.04 -7.58
N TRP A 79 -12.75 -1.31 -8.59
CA TRP A 79 -13.29 -1.44 -9.94
C TRP A 79 -12.82 -2.73 -10.59
N PRO A 80 -13.66 -3.32 -11.48
CA PRO A 80 -13.29 -4.52 -12.21
C PRO A 80 -12.14 -4.24 -13.19
N ARG A 81 -11.30 -5.25 -13.46
CA ARG A 81 -10.03 -5.07 -14.21
C ARG A 81 -10.21 -4.58 -15.63
N ASN A 82 -11.33 -4.91 -16.27
CA ASN A 82 -11.65 -4.40 -17.59
C ASN A 82 -11.85 -2.87 -17.60
N ARG A 83 -12.40 -2.27 -16.54
CA ARG A 83 -12.55 -0.81 -16.46
C ARG A 83 -11.20 -0.12 -16.39
N ILE A 84 -10.25 -0.69 -15.63
CA ILE A 84 -8.88 -0.18 -15.57
C ILE A 84 -8.18 -0.35 -16.92
N ALA A 85 -8.43 -1.46 -17.63
CA ALA A 85 -7.93 -1.69 -18.99
C ALA A 85 -8.46 -0.64 -19.99
N ASP A 86 -9.75 -0.33 -19.94
CA ASP A 86 -10.35 0.68 -20.83
C ASP A 86 -9.77 2.07 -20.56
N MET A 87 -9.55 2.42 -19.28
CA MET A 87 -8.87 3.65 -18.89
C MET A 87 -7.43 3.71 -19.43
N LEU A 88 -6.67 2.61 -19.31
CA LEU A 88 -5.32 2.51 -19.88
C LEU A 88 -5.31 2.72 -21.38
N ASP A 89 -6.23 2.06 -22.11
CA ASP A 89 -6.34 2.20 -23.56
C ASP A 89 -6.65 3.64 -23.96
N ILE A 90 -7.57 4.31 -23.26
CA ILE A 90 -7.85 5.73 -23.50
C ILE A 90 -6.60 6.58 -23.27
N LEU A 91 -5.88 6.37 -22.17
CA LEU A 91 -4.72 7.20 -21.83
C LEU A 91 -3.55 7.01 -22.81
N PHE A 92 -3.25 5.79 -23.21
CA PHE A 92 -2.17 5.52 -24.15
C PHE A 92 -2.57 5.78 -25.60
N ASP A 93 -3.74 5.30 -26.03
CA ASP A 93 -4.10 5.30 -27.45
C ASP A 93 -4.75 6.62 -27.89
N HIS A 94 -5.51 7.28 -27.00
CA HIS A 94 -6.14 8.56 -27.31
C HIS A 94 -5.29 9.75 -26.88
N TYR A 95 -4.81 9.75 -25.64
CA TYR A 95 -4.04 10.88 -25.10
C TYR A 95 -2.53 10.78 -25.37
N GLY A 96 -2.01 9.61 -25.72
CA GLY A 96 -0.61 9.43 -26.09
C GLY A 96 0.37 9.61 -24.92
N ILE A 97 -0.01 9.22 -23.70
CA ILE A 97 0.87 9.36 -22.54
C ILE A 97 2.18 8.57 -22.73
N ALA A 98 3.29 9.13 -22.24
CA ALA A 98 4.61 8.52 -22.41
C ALA A 98 4.89 7.38 -21.42
N VAL A 99 4.30 7.42 -20.22
CA VAL A 99 4.52 6.44 -19.15
C VAL A 99 3.36 6.52 -18.15
N MET A 100 3.03 5.40 -17.51
CA MET A 100 2.11 5.36 -16.37
C MET A 100 2.74 4.64 -15.17
N GLY A 101 2.54 5.19 -13.96
CA GLY A 101 2.80 4.50 -12.70
C GLY A 101 1.51 4.23 -11.95
N PHE A 102 1.35 3.03 -11.40
CA PHE A 102 0.24 2.70 -10.50
C PHE A 102 0.69 2.85 -9.03
N ASP A 103 -0.01 3.69 -8.27
CA ASP A 103 0.10 3.74 -6.80
C ASP A 103 -0.88 2.75 -6.13
N MET A 104 -0.98 1.55 -6.69
CA MET A 104 -1.80 0.48 -6.17
C MET A 104 -1.27 -0.88 -6.61
N VAL A 105 -1.59 -1.91 -5.83
CA VAL A 105 -1.14 -3.29 -6.08
C VAL A 105 -2.30 -4.15 -6.53
N PHE A 106 -2.06 -4.98 -7.54
CA PHE A 106 -3.01 -5.95 -8.08
C PHE A 106 -2.66 -7.37 -7.60
N ALA A 107 -2.79 -7.61 -6.29
CA ALA A 107 -2.28 -8.83 -5.65
C ALA A 107 -3.15 -10.09 -5.89
N GLU A 108 -4.44 -9.90 -6.14
CA GLU A 108 -5.41 -10.98 -6.32
C GLU A 108 -6.01 -10.94 -7.73
N ALA A 109 -6.47 -12.10 -8.19
CA ALA A 109 -7.22 -12.25 -9.43
C ALA A 109 -8.56 -11.48 -9.35
N ASP A 110 -9.04 -10.96 -10.48
CA ASP A 110 -10.32 -10.25 -10.50
C ASP A 110 -11.48 -11.19 -10.18
N ALA A 111 -12.30 -10.80 -9.22
CA ALA A 111 -13.52 -11.52 -8.93
C ALA A 111 -14.50 -11.35 -10.10
N ASN A 112 -14.91 -12.46 -10.72
CA ASN A 112 -15.92 -12.47 -11.78
C ASN A 112 -17.12 -13.32 -11.36
N PRO A 113 -18.02 -12.78 -10.51
CA PRO A 113 -19.17 -13.52 -10.00
C PRO A 113 -20.09 -14.06 -11.11
N GLY A 114 -20.14 -13.38 -12.26
CA GLY A 114 -20.94 -13.81 -13.40
C GLY A 114 -20.43 -15.13 -13.98
N ILE A 115 -19.13 -15.24 -14.23
CA ILE A 115 -18.51 -16.49 -14.69
C ILE A 115 -18.63 -17.60 -13.65
N GLU A 116 -18.42 -17.29 -12.38
CA GLU A 116 -18.56 -18.26 -11.29
C GLU A 116 -20.00 -18.79 -11.21
N ALA A 117 -20.99 -17.92 -11.29
CA ALA A 117 -22.40 -18.31 -11.30
C ALA A 117 -22.75 -19.18 -12.51
N LEU A 118 -22.27 -18.81 -13.72
CA LEU A 118 -22.50 -19.59 -14.93
C LEU A 118 -21.84 -20.98 -14.82
N ASN A 119 -20.62 -21.06 -14.31
CA ASN A 119 -19.94 -22.34 -14.06
C ASN A 119 -20.70 -23.20 -13.04
N ARG A 120 -21.36 -22.60 -12.04
CA ARG A 120 -22.16 -23.33 -11.04
C ARG A 120 -23.50 -23.82 -11.58
N LEU A 121 -24.13 -23.07 -12.48
CA LEU A 121 -25.44 -23.40 -13.06
C LEU A 121 -25.34 -24.40 -14.23
N ALA A 122 -24.20 -24.39 -14.94
CA ALA A 122 -23.98 -25.21 -16.12
C ALA A 122 -24.28 -26.71 -15.94
N PRO A 123 -23.87 -27.38 -14.84
CA PRO A 123 -24.06 -28.82 -14.68
C PRO A 123 -25.40 -29.22 -14.05
N THR A 124 -26.12 -28.31 -13.41
CA THR A 124 -27.26 -28.63 -12.51
C THR A 124 -28.62 -28.17 -13.02
N GLU A 125 -28.72 -26.98 -13.61
CA GLU A 125 -30.01 -26.32 -13.88
C GLU A 125 -30.35 -26.20 -15.38
N LEU A 126 -29.40 -26.55 -16.26
CA LEU A 126 -29.55 -26.36 -17.70
C LEU A 126 -30.00 -27.64 -18.42
N LYS A 127 -31.00 -27.49 -19.28
CA LYS A 127 -31.57 -28.60 -20.08
C LYS A 127 -30.55 -29.28 -21.00
N ASN A 128 -29.56 -28.54 -21.51
CA ASN A 128 -28.51 -29.03 -22.42
C ASN A 128 -27.13 -28.52 -21.98
N PRO A 129 -26.48 -29.15 -20.98
CA PRO A 129 -25.24 -28.65 -20.38
C PRO A 129 -24.08 -28.59 -21.39
N GLU A 130 -23.94 -29.57 -22.29
CA GLU A 130 -22.82 -29.60 -23.25
C GLU A 130 -22.86 -28.45 -24.27
N GLN A 131 -24.04 -28.10 -24.78
CA GLN A 131 -24.18 -27.00 -25.74
C GLN A 131 -23.89 -25.65 -25.06
N PHE A 132 -24.34 -25.49 -23.82
CA PHE A 132 -24.06 -24.31 -23.02
C PHE A 132 -22.57 -24.18 -22.67
N LEU A 133 -21.93 -25.27 -22.23
CA LEU A 133 -20.50 -25.28 -21.91
C LEU A 133 -19.65 -24.91 -23.13
N ASN A 134 -19.96 -25.45 -24.31
CA ASN A 134 -19.29 -25.08 -25.55
C ASN A 134 -19.49 -23.59 -25.92
N ALA A 135 -20.68 -23.03 -25.70
CA ALA A 135 -20.93 -21.61 -25.92
C ALA A 135 -20.18 -20.74 -24.89
N LEU A 136 -20.16 -21.16 -23.63
CA LEU A 136 -19.46 -20.48 -22.55
C LEU A 136 -17.95 -20.47 -22.78
N GLU A 137 -17.35 -21.58 -23.21
CA GLU A 137 -15.92 -21.63 -23.54
C GLU A 137 -15.53 -20.64 -24.64
N LYS A 138 -16.37 -20.48 -25.66
CA LYS A 138 -16.15 -19.47 -26.70
C LYS A 138 -16.27 -18.04 -26.18
N LEU A 139 -17.12 -17.81 -25.17
CA LEU A 139 -17.35 -16.50 -24.59
C LEU A 139 -16.33 -16.13 -23.51
N LYS A 140 -15.79 -17.13 -22.79
CA LYS A 140 -14.85 -16.94 -21.65
C LYS A 140 -13.74 -15.91 -21.92
N PRO A 141 -13.03 -15.92 -23.06
CA PRO A 141 -11.99 -14.92 -23.34
C PRO A 141 -12.52 -13.49 -23.35
N SER A 142 -13.70 -13.26 -23.94
CA SER A 142 -14.29 -11.93 -24.08
C SER A 142 -14.79 -11.32 -22.76
N ILE A 143 -15.00 -12.16 -21.74
CA ILE A 143 -15.47 -11.77 -20.41
C ILE A 143 -14.41 -11.95 -19.34
N ASN A 144 -13.21 -12.38 -19.71
CA ASN A 144 -12.07 -12.48 -18.83
C ASN A 144 -11.42 -11.10 -18.66
N ARG A 145 -11.77 -10.45 -17.56
CA ARG A 145 -11.34 -9.08 -17.24
C ARG A 145 -9.85 -8.99 -16.92
N ASP A 146 -9.29 -10.01 -16.27
CA ASP A 146 -7.85 -10.10 -15.99
C ASP A 146 -7.05 -10.23 -17.29
N GLN A 147 -7.50 -11.09 -18.20
CA GLN A 147 -6.85 -11.24 -19.50
C GLN A 147 -6.89 -9.92 -20.29
N ARG A 148 -8.05 -9.26 -20.33
CA ARG A 148 -8.20 -7.96 -21.00
C ARG A 148 -7.27 -6.89 -20.42
N PHE A 149 -7.12 -6.86 -19.09
CA PHE A 149 -6.19 -5.96 -18.42
C PHE A 149 -4.74 -6.31 -18.74
N ALA A 150 -4.36 -7.58 -18.70
CA ALA A 150 -3.02 -8.02 -19.07
C ALA A 150 -2.66 -7.65 -20.52
N GLU A 151 -3.59 -7.79 -21.46
CA GLU A 151 -3.40 -7.36 -22.86
C GLU A 151 -3.18 -5.84 -22.97
N SER A 152 -3.93 -5.05 -22.21
CA SER A 152 -3.77 -3.58 -22.16
C SER A 152 -2.44 -3.13 -21.55
N LEU A 153 -1.81 -3.97 -20.71
CA LEU A 153 -0.48 -3.70 -20.14
C LEU A 153 0.66 -4.04 -21.11
N GLN A 154 0.45 -4.95 -22.05
CA GLN A 154 1.54 -5.46 -22.90
C GLN A 154 2.10 -4.37 -23.81
N ASN A 155 3.44 -4.35 -23.94
CA ASN A 155 4.18 -3.42 -24.80
C ASN A 155 3.97 -1.94 -24.49
N ARG A 156 3.46 -1.61 -23.29
CA ARG A 156 3.30 -0.23 -22.83
C ARG A 156 4.27 0.08 -21.69
N PRO A 157 4.82 1.31 -21.64
CA PRO A 157 5.72 1.74 -20.56
C PRO A 157 4.92 1.99 -19.28
N ILE A 158 4.72 0.93 -18.50
CA ILE A 158 3.91 0.94 -17.28
C ILE A 158 4.73 0.40 -16.12
N VAL A 159 4.69 1.11 -14.99
CA VAL A 159 5.27 0.70 -13.72
C VAL A 159 4.14 0.29 -12.78
N LEU A 160 4.12 -0.99 -12.39
CA LEU A 160 3.15 -1.51 -11.44
C LEU A 160 3.61 -1.26 -10.00
N GLY A 161 2.64 -1.03 -9.10
CA GLY A 161 2.90 -1.02 -7.67
C GLY A 161 3.42 -2.37 -7.21
N TYR A 162 4.49 -2.35 -6.41
CA TYR A 162 5.09 -3.55 -5.82
C TYR A 162 5.21 -3.37 -4.31
N TYR A 163 4.92 -4.42 -3.55
CA TYR A 163 5.05 -4.42 -2.10
C TYR A 163 6.32 -5.17 -1.67
N PHE A 164 7.25 -4.46 -1.04
CA PHE A 164 8.50 -5.04 -0.55
C PHE A 164 8.31 -5.68 0.84
N GLN A 165 8.42 -7.00 0.92
CA GLN A 165 8.47 -7.70 2.21
C GLN A 165 9.90 -7.71 2.76
N GLY A 166 10.18 -6.78 3.69
CA GLY A 166 11.44 -6.74 4.43
C GLY A 166 11.60 -7.95 5.35
N HIS A 167 12.71 -8.69 5.23
CA HIS A 167 13.04 -9.88 6.02
C HIS A 167 13.33 -9.60 7.53
N GLY A 168 12.99 -8.42 8.05
CA GLY A 168 13.27 -7.99 9.44
C GLY A 168 12.13 -8.23 10.44
N HIS A 169 10.91 -8.46 9.96
CA HIS A 169 9.77 -8.88 10.78
C HIS A 169 9.23 -10.20 10.23
N MET A 170 10.02 -11.27 10.38
CA MET A 170 9.56 -12.64 10.20
C MET A 170 8.45 -12.91 11.22
N ASN A 171 7.20 -12.53 10.91
CA ASN A 171 5.93 -12.99 11.50
C ASN A 171 4.72 -12.13 11.07
N ALA A 172 4.91 -10.93 10.52
CA ALA A 172 3.77 -10.07 10.14
C ALA A 172 3.21 -10.34 8.74
N GLY A 173 4.01 -10.93 7.83
CA GLY A 173 3.64 -11.09 6.42
C GLY A 173 3.04 -12.44 6.01
N ASN A 174 3.08 -13.46 6.88
CA ASN A 174 2.70 -14.83 6.52
C ASN A 174 1.32 -15.28 7.05
N ARG A 175 0.60 -14.39 7.74
CA ARG A 175 -0.68 -14.70 8.39
C ARG A 175 -1.68 -13.56 8.18
N THR A 176 -2.20 -13.44 6.95
CA THR A 176 -3.39 -12.64 6.69
C THR A 176 -4.61 -13.34 7.30
N GLY A 177 -5.44 -12.61 8.05
CA GLY A 177 -6.67 -13.16 8.65
C GLY A 177 -6.55 -13.70 10.08
N THR A 178 -5.42 -13.53 10.76
CA THR A 178 -5.38 -13.75 12.22
C THR A 178 -6.04 -12.60 12.93
N LEU A 179 -6.97 -12.90 13.84
CA LEU A 179 -7.53 -11.90 14.74
C LEU A 179 -6.41 -11.32 15.60
N PRO A 180 -6.42 -10.00 15.87
CA PRO A 180 -5.48 -9.41 16.82
C PRO A 180 -5.63 -10.08 18.19
N PHE A 181 -4.58 -10.03 19.01
CA PHE A 181 -4.68 -10.46 20.40
C PHE A 181 -5.85 -9.74 21.07
N PRO A 182 -6.69 -10.46 21.83
CA PRO A 182 -7.87 -9.86 22.45
C PRO A 182 -7.44 -8.73 23.38
N ALA A 183 -8.09 -7.57 23.26
CA ALA A 183 -7.79 -6.40 24.08
C ALA A 183 -8.05 -6.65 25.58
N LEU A 184 -8.93 -7.61 25.90
CA LEU A 184 -9.27 -8.04 27.27
C LEU A 184 -9.47 -9.57 27.31
N PRO A 185 -9.00 -10.25 28.36
CA PRO A 185 -9.40 -11.62 28.67
C PRO A 185 -10.92 -11.72 28.85
N VAL A 186 -11.50 -12.88 28.50
CA VAL A 186 -12.97 -13.11 28.58
C VAL A 186 -13.48 -12.94 30.02
N GLU A 187 -12.64 -13.25 30.99
CA GLU A 187 -12.88 -13.11 32.42
C GLU A 187 -13.02 -11.65 32.84
N GLU A 188 -12.20 -10.75 32.27
CA GLU A 188 -12.23 -9.32 32.57
C GLU A 188 -13.35 -8.60 31.82
N ALA A 189 -13.73 -9.10 30.63
CA ALA A 189 -14.84 -8.56 29.84
C ALA A 189 -16.23 -8.94 30.39
N GLY A 190 -16.32 -9.85 31.36
CA GLY A 190 -17.59 -10.32 31.94
C GLY A 190 -18.43 -11.16 30.98
N LEU A 191 -17.82 -11.76 29.96
CA LEU A 191 -18.51 -12.45 28.87
C LEU A 191 -18.47 -13.97 28.99
N SER A 192 -18.15 -14.52 30.16
CA SER A 192 -17.85 -15.94 30.42
C SER A 192 -18.95 -16.94 30.03
N GLY A 193 -20.17 -16.49 29.71
CA GLY A 193 -21.32 -17.31 29.33
C GLY A 193 -21.65 -17.32 27.83
N LEU A 194 -20.88 -16.62 26.99
CA LEU A 194 -21.14 -16.54 25.55
C LEU A 194 -20.22 -17.49 24.76
N PRO A 195 -20.73 -18.15 23.70
CA PRO A 195 -19.90 -18.97 22.83
C PRO A 195 -18.97 -18.08 21.99
N PHE A 196 -17.66 -18.22 22.19
CA PHE A 196 -16.64 -17.52 21.40
C PHE A 196 -15.90 -18.47 20.47
N ILE A 197 -15.53 -17.95 19.28
CA ILE A 197 -14.57 -18.60 18.40
C ILE A 197 -13.17 -18.28 18.94
N GLN A 198 -12.45 -19.29 19.44
CA GLN A 198 -11.07 -19.13 19.88
C GLN A 198 -10.16 -18.88 18.67
N SER A 199 -9.32 -17.86 18.76
CA SER A 199 -8.28 -17.60 17.77
C SER A 199 -7.25 -18.71 17.81
N LEU A 200 -7.07 -19.44 16.70
CA LEU A 200 -5.93 -20.33 16.49
C LEU A 200 -4.74 -19.45 16.12
N GLY A 201 -3.95 -19.07 17.13
CA GLY A 201 -2.66 -18.40 16.93
C GLY A 201 -1.66 -19.26 16.18
#